data_AF-A0A0J8B5N6-F1
#
_entry.id   AF-A0A0J8B5N6-F1
#
_cell.length_a   1.000
_cell.length_b   1.000
_cell.length_c   1.000
_cell.angle_alpha   90.00
_cell.angle_beta   90.00
_cell.angle_gamma   90.00
#
_symmetry.space_group_name_H-M   'P 1'
#
loop_
_entity.id
_entity.type
_entity.pdbx_description
1 polymer ?
#
loop_
_entity_poly.entity_id
_entity_poly.type
_entity_poly.pdbx_seq_one_letter_code
_entity_poly.pdbx_strand_id
1 'polypeptide(L)'
;MHKSKNTPGDESYEELEAARRKTCEESIGIEDKERGVNPEKSLYKNWPLISSIIVYCVFSLHDMAYTEIFSLWAVSPRKIGGLSYSSEAVGVILSITGFGMLINQLFLYPSFSKYLGPVMVTRICGVLAIPVLQSYPFIALLSGLSLSILLNSASAIKNCLSMCIITSTFILQNRAVEQHQRGAANGISMTVMSLFKAIGPACGGALLSWSEKRRDAAFLPGTHMVFTLLNVVEIVGVLLTLKPFLVERKN
;
A
#
# COMPACT_ATOMS: atom_id res chain seq x y z
N MET A 1 30.57 1.96 77.70
CA MET A 1 31.15 1.46 76.43
C MET A 1 30.48 0.14 76.07
N HIS A 2 29.37 0.18 75.33
CA HIS A 2 28.72 -1.05 74.84
C HIS A 2 29.39 -1.46 73.53
N LYS A 3 30.17 -2.54 73.54
CA LYS A 3 30.65 -3.21 72.34
C LYS A 3 29.50 -4.04 71.77
N SER A 4 29.00 -3.67 70.59
CA SER A 4 28.15 -4.54 69.79
C SER A 4 29.00 -5.70 69.29
N LYS A 5 28.58 -6.94 69.59
CA LYS A 5 29.17 -8.16 69.03
C LYS A 5 28.58 -8.34 67.63
N ASN A 6 29.41 -8.25 66.59
CA ASN A 6 29.03 -8.75 65.27
C ASN A 6 28.82 -10.26 65.37
N THR A 7 27.63 -10.70 65.01
CA THR A 7 27.23 -12.10 64.95
C THR A 7 27.77 -12.74 63.66
N PRO A 8 28.33 -13.97 63.69
CA PRO A 8 28.92 -14.63 62.51
C PRO A 8 27.95 -14.86 61.34
N GLY A 9 26.64 -14.70 61.57
CA GLY A 9 25.63 -14.83 60.54
C GLY A 9 25.57 -13.63 59.60
N ASP A 10 25.83 -12.41 60.08
CA ASP A 10 25.62 -11.19 59.29
C ASP A 10 26.67 -11.04 58.17
N GLU A 11 27.93 -11.44 58.41
CA GLU A 11 28.99 -11.44 57.38
C GLU A 11 28.66 -12.41 56.23
N SER A 12 28.07 -13.57 56.54
CA SER A 12 27.67 -14.57 55.55
C SER A 12 26.54 -14.07 54.64
N TYR A 13 25.59 -13.31 55.18
CA TYR A 13 24.52 -12.69 54.39
C TYR A 13 25.03 -11.54 53.52
N GLU A 14 25.94 -10.71 54.01
CA GLU A 14 26.55 -9.64 53.21
C GLU A 14 27.39 -10.19 52.05
N GLU A 15 28.14 -11.27 52.27
CA GLU A 15 28.90 -11.95 51.21
C GLU A 15 27.98 -12.58 50.15
N LEU A 16 26.85 -13.18 50.57
CA LEU A 16 25.82 -13.72 49.69
C LEU A 16 25.13 -12.62 48.86
N GLU A 17 24.83 -11.47 49.45
CA GLU A 17 24.26 -10.34 48.73
C GLU A 17 25.26 -9.72 47.74
N ALA A 18 26.53 -9.60 48.13
CA ALA A 18 27.59 -9.11 47.26
C ALA A 18 27.84 -10.04 46.06
N ALA A 19 27.83 -11.35 46.29
CA ALA A 19 27.92 -12.35 45.23
C ALA A 19 26.71 -12.27 44.28
N ARG A 20 25.49 -12.15 44.83
CA ARG A 20 24.26 -12.02 44.03
C ARG A 20 24.24 -10.73 43.20
N ARG A 21 24.73 -9.61 43.75
CA ARG A 21 24.88 -8.34 43.02
C ARG A 21 25.88 -8.47 41.87
N LYS A 22 27.05 -9.08 42.11
CA LYS A 22 28.04 -9.33 41.05
C LYS A 22 27.49 -10.21 39.94
N THR A 23 26.76 -11.28 40.26
CA THR A 23 26.13 -12.14 39.25
C THR A 23 25.06 -11.41 38.46
N CYS A 24 24.29 -10.53 39.12
CA CYS A 24 23.30 -9.69 38.45
C CYS A 24 23.97 -8.66 37.51
N GLU A 25 25.02 -7.98 37.97
CA GLU A 25 25.81 -7.04 37.18
C GLU A 25 26.52 -7.71 35.99
N GLU A 26 27.05 -8.93 36.18
CA GLU A 26 27.60 -9.74 35.10
C GLU A 26 26.52 -10.19 34.12
N SER A 27 25.34 -10.60 34.59
CA SER A 27 24.22 -10.96 33.71
C SER A 27 23.71 -9.77 32.89
N ILE A 28 23.62 -8.58 33.49
CA ILE A 28 23.26 -7.33 32.80
C ILE A 28 24.37 -6.94 31.82
N GLY A 29 25.65 -7.07 32.22
CA GLY A 29 26.79 -6.79 31.35
C GLY A 29 26.96 -7.78 30.20
N ILE A 30 26.47 -9.01 30.35
CA ILE A 30 26.42 -10.03 29.28
C ILE A 30 25.22 -9.74 28.35
N GLU A 31 24.04 -9.39 28.88
CA GLU A 31 22.90 -8.95 28.06
C GLU A 31 23.21 -7.66 27.27
N ASP A 32 23.93 -6.70 27.87
CA ASP A 32 24.36 -5.48 27.18
C ASP A 32 25.51 -5.71 26.19
N LYS A 33 26.37 -6.71 26.42
CA LYS A 33 27.41 -7.12 25.44
C LYS A 33 26.85 -7.95 24.29
N GLU A 34 25.80 -8.74 24.50
CA GLU A 34 25.06 -9.42 23.42
C GLU A 34 24.12 -8.46 22.66
N ARG A 35 23.68 -7.35 23.31
CA ARG A 35 23.25 -6.11 22.63
C ARG A 35 24.41 -5.30 22.08
N GLY A 36 25.53 -5.94 21.75
CA GLY A 36 26.45 -5.43 20.76
C GLY A 36 25.65 -5.07 19.53
N VAL A 37 25.44 -3.77 19.33
CA VAL A 37 24.79 -3.14 18.18
C VAL A 37 25.51 -3.66 16.95
N ASN A 38 25.03 -4.78 16.42
CA ASN A 38 25.24 -5.17 15.04
C ASN A 38 24.71 -3.96 14.29
N PRO A 39 25.54 -3.15 13.61
CA PRO A 39 25.14 -1.85 13.12
C PRO A 39 23.87 -2.06 12.31
N GLU A 40 22.73 -1.64 12.87
CA GLU A 40 21.43 -1.94 12.29
C GLU A 40 21.52 -1.52 10.85
N LYS A 41 21.48 -2.48 9.93
CA LYS A 41 21.63 -2.18 8.51
C LYS A 41 20.56 -1.15 8.19
N SER A 42 21.02 0.08 7.93
CA SER A 42 20.13 1.23 7.82
C SER A 42 19.06 0.90 6.77
N LEU A 43 17.79 0.92 7.17
CA LEU A 43 16.66 0.62 6.28
C LEU A 43 16.65 1.53 5.05
N TYR A 44 17.10 2.77 5.22
CA TYR A 44 17.23 3.74 4.13
C TYR A 44 18.29 3.36 3.09
N LYS A 45 19.29 2.54 3.46
CA LYS A 45 20.30 2.01 2.54
C LYS A 45 19.87 0.68 1.90
N ASN A 46 18.75 0.08 2.34
CA ASN A 46 18.22 -1.16 1.79
C ASN A 46 17.45 -0.87 0.49
N TRP A 47 18.14 -0.92 -0.66
CA TRP A 47 17.54 -0.63 -1.96
C TRP A 47 16.33 -1.52 -2.32
N PRO A 48 16.32 -2.85 -2.08
CA PRO A 48 15.12 -3.68 -2.22
C PRO A 48 13.89 -3.15 -1.46
N LEU A 49 14.08 -2.63 -0.25
CA LEU A 49 13.00 -2.02 0.53
C LEU A 49 12.56 -0.70 -0.10
N ILE A 50 13.50 0.21 -0.37
CA ILE A 50 13.19 1.55 -0.89
C ILE A 50 12.50 1.48 -2.27
N SER A 51 13.00 0.65 -3.18
CA SER A 51 12.36 0.42 -4.49
C SER A 51 10.93 -0.11 -4.34
N SER A 52 10.69 -1.05 -3.41
CA SER A 52 9.35 -1.58 -3.11
C SER A 52 8.42 -0.51 -2.51
N ILE A 53 8.93 0.37 -1.66
CA ILE A 53 8.17 1.51 -1.09
C ILE A 53 7.80 2.50 -2.21
N ILE A 54 8.72 2.83 -3.12
CA ILE A 54 8.43 3.77 -4.22
C ILE A 54 7.33 3.22 -5.13
N VAL A 55 7.43 1.95 -5.55
CA VAL A 55 6.39 1.28 -6.35
C VAL A 55 5.05 1.31 -5.61
N TYR A 56 5.06 0.98 -4.31
CA TYR A 56 3.87 1.02 -3.46
C TYR A 56 3.23 2.41 -3.40
N CYS A 57 4.03 3.47 -3.29
CA CYS A 57 3.56 4.85 -3.24
C CYS A 57 2.93 5.30 -4.56
N VAL A 58 3.52 4.94 -5.72
CA VAL A 58 2.97 5.26 -7.04
C VAL A 58 1.60 4.60 -7.24
N PHE A 59 1.48 3.30 -6.95
CA PHE A 59 0.20 2.60 -7.05
C PHE A 59 -0.83 3.11 -6.02
N SER A 60 -0.38 3.47 -4.81
CA SER A 60 -1.25 4.05 -3.78
C SER A 60 -1.80 5.42 -4.16
N LEU A 61 -0.97 6.27 -4.77
CA LEU A 61 -1.37 7.55 -5.34
C LEU A 61 -2.41 7.35 -6.45
N HIS A 62 -2.12 6.45 -7.39
CA HIS A 62 -3.01 6.13 -8.50
C HIS A 62 -4.37 5.60 -8.00
N ASP A 63 -4.36 4.69 -7.03
CA ASP A 63 -5.59 4.13 -6.46
C ASP A 63 -6.44 5.19 -5.75
N MET A 64 -5.80 6.11 -5.02
CA MET A 64 -6.50 7.22 -4.37
C MET A 64 -7.08 8.21 -5.40
N ALA A 65 -6.30 8.59 -6.42
CA ALA A 65 -6.76 9.46 -7.48
C ALA A 65 -7.92 8.84 -8.28
N TYR A 66 -7.84 7.55 -8.60
CA TYR A 66 -8.93 6.82 -9.24
C TYR A 66 -10.21 6.87 -8.38
N THR A 67 -10.11 6.60 -7.08
CA THR A 67 -11.30 6.52 -6.21
C THR A 67 -12.01 7.87 -6.13
N GLU A 68 -11.25 8.95 -6.02
CA GLU A 68 -11.77 10.31 -6.08
C GLU A 68 -12.44 10.60 -7.44
N ILE A 69 -11.70 10.39 -8.53
CA ILE A 69 -12.18 10.63 -9.89
C ILE A 69 -13.46 9.84 -10.17
N PHE A 70 -13.47 8.54 -9.87
CA PHE A 70 -14.61 7.67 -10.12
C PHE A 70 -15.85 8.17 -9.38
N SER A 71 -15.70 8.56 -8.10
CA SER A 71 -16.81 9.05 -7.29
C SER A 71 -17.36 10.37 -7.82
N LEU A 72 -16.49 11.33 -8.12
CA LEU A 72 -16.91 12.62 -8.68
C LEU A 72 -17.53 12.46 -10.08
N TRP A 73 -16.88 11.69 -10.95
CA TRP A 73 -17.33 11.46 -12.32
C TRP A 73 -18.67 10.72 -12.39
N ALA A 74 -18.87 9.72 -11.52
CA ALA A 74 -20.14 8.99 -11.46
C ALA A 74 -21.31 9.91 -11.06
N VAL A 75 -21.09 10.84 -10.12
CA VAL A 75 -22.12 11.78 -9.66
C VAL A 75 -22.32 12.95 -10.64
N SER A 76 -21.27 13.35 -11.36
CA SER A 76 -21.33 14.47 -12.31
C SER A 76 -22.47 14.34 -13.35
N PRO A 77 -23.15 15.44 -13.70
CA PRO A 77 -24.21 15.43 -14.69
C PRO A 77 -23.81 14.85 -16.06
N ARG A 78 -24.73 14.17 -16.75
CA ARG A 78 -24.50 13.68 -18.12
C ARG A 78 -24.15 14.77 -19.12
N LYS A 79 -24.72 15.98 -18.97
CA LYS A 79 -24.32 17.16 -19.77
C LYS A 79 -22.84 17.47 -19.67
N ILE A 80 -22.21 17.05 -18.56
CA ILE A 80 -20.78 17.18 -18.33
C ILE A 80 -19.98 15.87 -18.51
N GLY A 81 -20.53 14.87 -19.19
CA GLY A 81 -19.83 13.61 -19.47
C GLY A 81 -19.69 12.68 -18.26
N GLY A 82 -20.35 12.99 -17.14
CA GLY A 82 -20.54 12.10 -16.00
C GLY A 82 -21.74 11.17 -16.17
N LEU A 83 -22.11 10.44 -15.12
CA LEU A 83 -23.16 9.41 -15.20
C LEU A 83 -24.49 9.81 -14.54
N SER A 84 -24.53 10.91 -13.78
CA SER A 84 -25.69 11.38 -13.01
C SER A 84 -26.19 10.36 -11.97
N TYR A 85 -25.28 9.62 -11.33
CA TYR A 85 -25.64 8.72 -10.23
C TYR A 85 -25.85 9.52 -8.95
N SER A 86 -26.73 9.03 -8.06
CA SER A 86 -26.80 9.56 -6.70
C SER A 86 -25.59 9.10 -5.89
N SER A 87 -25.14 9.93 -4.95
CA SER A 87 -24.04 9.55 -4.04
C SER A 87 -24.38 8.29 -3.22
N GLU A 88 -25.65 8.09 -2.90
CA GLU A 88 -26.15 6.87 -2.24
C GLU A 88 -25.93 5.63 -3.12
N ALA A 89 -26.30 5.69 -4.41
CA ALA A 89 -26.09 4.58 -5.33
C ALA A 89 -24.60 4.24 -5.49
N VAL A 90 -23.73 5.26 -5.58
CA VAL A 90 -22.28 5.06 -5.62
C VAL A 90 -21.78 4.40 -4.33
N GLY A 91 -22.29 4.82 -3.17
CA GLY A 91 -21.93 4.24 -1.87
C GLY A 91 -22.32 2.76 -1.74
N VAL A 92 -23.52 2.38 -2.21
CA VAL A 92 -23.96 0.97 -2.22
C VAL A 92 -23.05 0.11 -3.11
N ILE A 93 -22.74 0.59 -4.31
CA ILE A 93 -21.84 -0.09 -5.26
C ILE A 93 -20.47 -0.32 -4.63
N LEU A 94 -19.91 0.71 -4.00
CA LEU A 94 -18.61 0.64 -3.36
C LEU A 94 -18.62 -0.32 -2.16
N SER A 95 -19.72 -0.36 -1.41
CA SER A 95 -19.90 -1.28 -0.27
C SER A 95 -19.94 -2.75 -0.71
N ILE A 96 -20.71 -3.07 -1.76
CA ILE A 96 -20.75 -4.42 -2.34
C ILE A 96 -19.37 -4.81 -2.87
N THR A 97 -18.69 -3.88 -3.55
CA THR A 97 -17.32 -4.08 -4.03
C THR A 97 -16.36 -4.36 -2.88
N GLY A 98 -16.45 -3.62 -1.77
CA GLY A 98 -15.63 -3.83 -0.58
C GLY A 98 -15.80 -5.21 0.05
N PHE A 99 -17.02 -5.75 0.07
CA PHE A 99 -17.25 -7.12 0.51
C PHE A 99 -16.64 -8.15 -0.46
N GLY A 100 -16.78 -7.94 -1.78
CA GLY A 100 -16.16 -8.80 -2.79
C GLY A 100 -14.63 -8.79 -2.72
N MET A 101 -14.04 -7.64 -2.44
CA MET A 101 -12.60 -7.50 -2.20
C MET A 101 -12.12 -8.37 -1.03
N LEU A 102 -12.86 -8.41 0.07
CA LEU A 102 -12.54 -9.25 1.23
C LEU A 102 -12.47 -10.73 0.85
N ILE A 103 -13.44 -11.22 0.08
CA ILE A 103 -13.46 -12.60 -0.43
C ILE A 103 -12.25 -12.85 -1.34
N ASN A 104 -11.98 -11.95 -2.29
CA ASN A 104 -10.82 -12.04 -3.17
C ASN A 104 -9.52 -12.13 -2.36
N GLN A 105 -9.40 -11.34 -1.29
CA GLN A 105 -8.20 -11.29 -0.47
C GLN A 105 -7.99 -12.54 0.39
N LEU A 106 -9.07 -13.13 0.93
CA LEU A 106 -8.97 -14.31 1.78
C LEU A 106 -8.70 -15.59 0.98
N PHE A 107 -9.25 -15.72 -0.22
CA PHE A 107 -9.22 -16.99 -0.97
C PHE A 107 -8.40 -16.94 -2.26
N LEU A 108 -8.56 -15.88 -3.07
CA LEU A 108 -7.96 -15.81 -4.41
C LEU A 108 -6.51 -15.32 -4.35
N TYR A 109 -6.26 -14.24 -3.61
CA TYR A 109 -4.93 -13.65 -3.52
C TYR A 109 -3.85 -14.61 -2.98
N PRO A 110 -4.06 -15.40 -1.91
CA PRO A 110 -3.05 -16.33 -1.42
C PRO A 110 -2.67 -17.37 -2.49
N SER A 111 -3.65 -17.83 -3.26
CA SER A 111 -3.44 -18.75 -4.38
C SER A 111 -2.55 -18.11 -5.44
N PHE A 112 -2.91 -16.92 -5.94
CA PHE A 112 -2.11 -16.22 -6.95
C PHE A 112 -0.70 -15.90 -6.48
N SER A 113 -0.55 -15.40 -5.25
CA SER A 113 0.75 -15.06 -4.67
C SER A 113 1.66 -16.28 -4.50
N LYS A 114 1.09 -17.46 -4.17
CA LYS A 114 1.83 -18.72 -4.06
C LYS A 114 2.38 -19.19 -5.42
N TYR A 115 1.58 -19.11 -6.49
CA TYR A 115 1.98 -19.64 -7.80
C TYR A 115 2.84 -18.67 -8.62
N LEU A 116 2.53 -17.37 -8.58
CA LEU A 116 3.14 -16.37 -9.47
C LEU A 116 4.21 -15.53 -8.76
N GLY A 117 4.15 -15.46 -7.42
CA GLY A 117 4.97 -14.54 -6.64
C GLY A 117 4.48 -13.08 -6.72
N PRO A 118 4.81 -12.26 -5.70
CA PRO A 118 4.27 -10.91 -5.58
C PRO A 118 4.66 -9.97 -6.72
N VAL A 119 5.88 -10.04 -7.26
CA VAL A 119 6.29 -9.19 -8.39
C VAL A 119 5.44 -9.45 -9.64
N MET A 120 5.23 -10.73 -9.97
CA MET A 120 4.45 -11.09 -11.15
C MET A 120 2.97 -10.76 -10.97
N VAL A 121 2.41 -10.96 -9.76
CA VAL A 121 1.04 -10.52 -9.44
C VAL A 121 0.89 -9.01 -9.64
N THR A 122 1.81 -8.19 -9.11
CA THR A 122 1.78 -6.74 -9.33
C THR A 122 1.78 -6.39 -10.82
N ARG A 123 2.64 -7.05 -11.61
CA ARG A 123 2.74 -6.80 -13.07
C ARG A 123 1.47 -7.19 -13.82
N ILE A 124 0.99 -8.42 -13.63
CA ILE A 124 -0.21 -8.91 -14.31
C ILE A 124 -1.41 -8.06 -13.94
N CYS A 125 -1.60 -7.78 -12.65
CA CYS A 125 -2.72 -6.94 -12.21
C CYS A 125 -2.63 -5.53 -12.78
N GLY A 126 -1.45 -4.92 -12.81
CA GLY A 126 -1.29 -3.58 -13.38
C GLY A 126 -1.52 -3.55 -14.89
N VAL A 127 -1.03 -4.54 -15.62
CA VAL A 127 -1.30 -4.67 -17.07
C VAL A 127 -2.79 -4.90 -17.35
N LEU A 128 -3.48 -5.70 -16.54
CA LEU A 128 -4.93 -5.93 -16.66
C LEU A 128 -5.76 -4.71 -16.25
N ALA A 129 -5.26 -3.86 -15.36
CA ALA A 129 -5.95 -2.64 -14.95
C ALA A 129 -6.05 -1.61 -16.10
N ILE A 130 -5.07 -1.57 -17.00
CA ILE A 130 -5.02 -0.63 -18.13
C ILE A 130 -6.24 -0.75 -19.07
N PRO A 131 -6.56 -1.92 -19.65
CA PRO A 131 -7.74 -2.05 -20.51
C PRO A 131 -9.04 -1.84 -19.74
N VAL A 132 -9.09 -2.20 -18.44
CA VAL A 132 -10.25 -1.95 -17.58
C VAL A 132 -10.47 -0.44 -17.45
N LEU A 133 -9.45 0.35 -17.12
CA LEU A 133 -9.54 1.81 -17.05
C LEU A 133 -9.89 2.44 -18.41
N GLN A 134 -9.32 1.91 -19.50
CA GLN A 134 -9.61 2.40 -20.84
C GLN A 134 -11.06 2.12 -21.27
N SER A 135 -11.73 1.14 -20.67
CA SER A 135 -13.13 0.83 -20.97
C SER A 135 -14.12 1.87 -20.44
N TYR A 136 -13.78 2.63 -19.39
CA TYR A 136 -14.72 3.55 -18.72
C TYR A 136 -15.33 4.62 -19.63
N PRO A 137 -14.56 5.33 -20.47
CA PRO A 137 -15.14 6.27 -21.44
C PRO A 137 -16.16 5.62 -22.38
N PHE A 138 -15.96 4.35 -22.77
CA PHE A 138 -16.90 3.63 -23.63
C PHE A 138 -18.12 3.15 -22.86
N ILE A 139 -17.93 2.67 -21.63
CA ILE A 139 -19.03 2.32 -20.72
C ILE A 139 -19.94 3.53 -20.51
N ALA A 140 -19.37 4.74 -20.41
CA ALA A 140 -20.10 5.99 -20.23
C ALA A 140 -21.12 6.31 -21.34
N LEU A 141 -20.90 5.79 -22.55
CA LEU A 141 -21.80 5.98 -23.69
C LEU A 141 -23.09 5.15 -23.55
N LEU A 142 -23.12 4.18 -22.64
CA LEU A 142 -24.28 3.36 -22.37
C LEU A 142 -25.29 4.08 -21.46
N SER A 143 -26.52 3.54 -21.43
CA SER A 143 -27.60 4.02 -20.59
C SER A 143 -28.39 2.84 -19.99
N GLY A 144 -29.11 3.11 -18.90
CA GLY A 144 -29.98 2.12 -18.26
C GLY A 144 -29.20 0.94 -17.65
N LEU A 145 -29.76 -0.26 -17.75
CA LEU A 145 -29.26 -1.46 -17.08
C LEU A 145 -27.84 -1.86 -17.53
N SER A 146 -27.54 -1.75 -18.82
CA SER A 146 -26.23 -2.11 -19.38
C SER A 146 -25.10 -1.26 -18.80
N LEU A 147 -25.34 0.05 -18.62
CA LEU A 147 -24.39 0.93 -17.94
C LEU A 147 -24.15 0.46 -16.51
N SER A 148 -25.22 0.24 -15.75
CA SER A 148 -25.11 -0.19 -14.35
C SER A 148 -24.32 -1.47 -14.22
N ILE A 149 -24.66 -2.52 -14.98
CA ILE A 149 -23.96 -3.81 -14.90
C ILE A 149 -22.48 -3.64 -15.26
N LEU A 150 -22.19 -3.04 -16.40
CA LEU A 150 -20.82 -2.99 -16.92
C LEU A 150 -19.92 -2.08 -16.08
N LEU A 151 -20.45 -0.95 -15.59
CA LEU A 151 -19.75 -0.06 -14.67
C LEU A 151 -19.45 -0.73 -13.32
N ASN A 152 -20.42 -1.45 -12.76
CA ASN A 152 -20.24 -2.18 -11.51
C ASN A 152 -19.18 -3.27 -11.67
N SER A 153 -19.26 -4.06 -12.74
CA SER A 153 -18.27 -5.09 -13.04
C SER A 153 -16.88 -4.51 -13.27
N ALA A 154 -16.75 -3.46 -14.08
CA ALA A 154 -15.46 -2.80 -14.33
C ALA A 154 -14.85 -2.22 -13.04
N SER A 155 -15.68 -1.53 -12.23
CA SER A 155 -15.26 -1.00 -10.94
C SER A 155 -14.80 -2.11 -10.00
N ALA A 156 -15.56 -3.19 -9.87
CA ALA A 156 -15.19 -4.32 -9.02
C ALA A 156 -13.89 -4.97 -9.46
N ILE A 157 -13.72 -5.22 -10.77
CA ILE A 157 -12.49 -5.78 -11.33
C ILE A 157 -11.30 -4.86 -11.05
N LYS A 158 -11.38 -3.57 -11.37
CA LYS A 158 -10.30 -2.60 -11.12
C LYS A 158 -9.89 -2.63 -9.64
N ASN A 159 -10.88 -2.58 -8.76
CA ASN A 159 -10.70 -2.54 -7.32
C ASN A 159 -10.01 -3.81 -6.78
N CYS A 160 -10.42 -4.99 -7.26
CA CYS A 160 -9.76 -6.25 -6.94
C CYS A 160 -8.29 -6.27 -7.42
N LEU A 161 -8.03 -5.82 -8.66
CA LEU A 161 -6.66 -5.73 -9.19
C LEU A 161 -5.80 -4.78 -8.36
N SER A 162 -6.34 -3.62 -7.98
CA SER A 162 -5.66 -2.61 -7.15
C SER A 162 -5.30 -3.20 -5.78
N MET A 163 -6.22 -3.93 -5.14
CA MET A 163 -5.97 -4.58 -3.85
C MET A 163 -4.88 -5.67 -3.96
N CYS A 164 -4.88 -6.46 -5.03
CA CYS A 164 -3.81 -7.44 -5.30
C CYS A 164 -2.44 -6.77 -5.46
N ILE A 165 -2.36 -5.62 -6.15
CA ILE A 165 -1.14 -4.84 -6.32
C ILE A 165 -0.62 -4.32 -4.97
N ILE A 166 -1.51 -3.71 -4.18
CA ILE A 166 -1.17 -3.16 -2.85
C ILE A 166 -0.68 -4.27 -1.91
N THR A 167 -1.35 -5.41 -1.89
CA THR A 167 -0.91 -6.53 -1.07
C THR A 167 0.43 -7.09 -1.52
N SER A 168 0.62 -7.25 -2.84
CA SER A 168 1.88 -7.78 -3.40
C SER A 168 3.07 -6.89 -3.07
N THR A 169 2.90 -5.58 -3.24
CA THR A 169 3.94 -4.59 -2.91
C THR A 169 4.22 -4.54 -1.40
N PHE A 170 3.21 -4.70 -0.55
CA PHE A 170 3.41 -4.83 0.90
C PHE A 170 4.19 -6.10 1.29
N ILE A 171 3.92 -7.24 0.63
CA ILE A 171 4.70 -8.47 0.82
C ILE A 171 6.16 -8.27 0.40
N LEU A 172 6.43 -7.57 -0.70
CA LEU A 172 7.79 -7.29 -1.15
C LEU A 172 8.60 -6.51 -0.10
N GLN A 173 8.00 -5.50 0.51
CA GLN A 173 8.64 -4.73 1.59
C GLN A 173 8.99 -5.63 2.79
N ASN A 174 8.04 -6.49 3.21
CA ASN A 174 8.26 -7.42 4.32
C ASN A 174 9.30 -8.52 4.03
N ARG A 175 9.50 -8.86 2.75
CA ARG A 175 10.56 -9.78 2.29
C ARG A 175 11.92 -9.09 2.16
N ALA A 176 11.94 -7.77 1.95
CA ALA A 176 13.18 -7.01 1.83
C ALA A 176 13.93 -6.84 3.17
N VAL A 177 13.24 -6.99 4.30
CA VAL A 177 13.79 -6.77 5.65
C VAL A 177 13.72 -8.00 6.54
N GLU A 178 14.54 -8.03 7.57
CA GLU A 178 14.49 -9.07 8.61
C GLU A 178 13.31 -8.85 9.55
N GLN A 179 12.83 -9.92 10.18
CA GLN A 179 11.58 -9.90 10.96
C GLN A 179 11.59 -8.84 12.07
N HIS A 180 12.72 -8.64 12.75
CA HIS A 180 12.85 -7.63 13.82
C HIS A 180 12.72 -6.18 13.30
N GLN A 181 13.01 -5.92 12.02
CA GLN A 181 12.93 -4.58 11.42
C GLN A 181 11.62 -4.32 10.67
N ARG A 182 10.73 -5.32 10.54
CA ARG A 182 9.46 -5.19 9.79
C ARG A 182 8.57 -4.08 10.32
N GLY A 183 8.55 -3.87 11.64
CA GLY A 183 7.79 -2.79 12.26
C GLY A 183 8.24 -1.41 11.77
N ALA A 184 9.55 -1.14 11.86
CA ALA A 184 10.14 0.12 11.39
C ALA A 184 9.98 0.31 9.87
N ALA A 185 10.20 -0.74 9.07
CA ALA A 185 10.04 -0.69 7.62
C ALA A 185 8.58 -0.38 7.20
N ASN A 186 7.61 -1.03 7.83
CA ASN A 186 6.18 -0.78 7.58
C ASN A 186 5.79 0.63 8.06
N GLY A 187 6.33 1.11 9.17
CA GLY A 187 6.14 2.49 9.64
C GLY A 187 6.59 3.52 8.61
N ILE A 188 7.84 3.41 8.12
CA ILE A 188 8.38 4.29 7.07
C ILE A 188 7.50 4.22 5.82
N SER A 189 7.16 3.01 5.37
CA SER A 189 6.34 2.80 4.18
C SER A 189 4.96 3.46 4.30
N MET A 190 4.25 3.23 5.42
CA MET A 190 2.93 3.81 5.65
C MET A 190 2.97 5.33 5.74
N THR A 191 4.01 5.92 6.33
CA THR A 191 4.18 7.37 6.37
C THR A 191 4.36 7.95 4.96
N VAL A 192 5.28 7.41 4.17
CA VAL A 192 5.55 7.92 2.80
C VAL A 192 4.33 7.70 1.91
N MET A 193 3.72 6.52 1.97
CA MET A 193 2.50 6.21 1.20
C MET A 193 1.34 7.17 1.55
N SER A 194 1.17 7.50 2.83
CA SER A 194 0.11 8.43 3.25
C SER A 194 0.30 9.84 2.69
N LEU A 195 1.54 10.32 2.60
CA LEU A 195 1.86 11.60 1.93
C LEU A 195 1.48 11.57 0.44
N PHE A 196 1.77 10.47 -0.24
CA PHE A 196 1.39 10.28 -1.64
C PHE A 196 -0.13 10.17 -1.80
N LYS A 197 -0.83 9.46 -0.92
CA LYS A 197 -2.29 9.42 -0.96
C LYS A 197 -2.93 10.78 -0.69
N ALA A 198 -2.34 11.59 0.19
CA ALA A 198 -2.89 12.91 0.55
C ALA A 198 -3.03 13.85 -0.66
N ILE A 199 -2.13 13.77 -1.65
CA ILE A 199 -2.22 14.59 -2.88
C ILE A 199 -3.18 14.01 -3.93
N GLY A 200 -3.53 12.72 -3.82
CA GLY A 200 -4.37 12.01 -4.80
C GLY A 200 -5.70 12.71 -5.10
N PRO A 201 -6.51 13.08 -4.10
CA PRO A 201 -7.79 13.75 -4.33
C PRO A 201 -7.65 15.11 -5.02
N ALA A 202 -6.68 15.92 -4.60
CA ALA A 202 -6.44 17.23 -5.20
C ALA A 202 -6.05 17.10 -6.68
N CYS A 203 -5.14 16.19 -7.00
CA CYS A 203 -4.77 15.91 -8.39
C CYS A 203 -5.95 15.33 -9.20
N GLY A 204 -6.71 14.40 -8.62
CA GLY A 204 -7.85 13.77 -9.26
C GLY A 204 -8.97 14.76 -9.59
N GLY A 205 -9.37 15.59 -8.62
CA GLY A 205 -10.37 16.64 -8.81
C GLY A 205 -9.93 17.70 -9.82
N ALA A 206 -8.66 18.14 -9.77
CA ALA A 206 -8.11 19.09 -10.75
C ALA A 206 -8.11 18.49 -12.17
N LEU A 207 -7.72 17.23 -12.31
CA LEU A 207 -7.72 16.51 -13.59
C LEU A 207 -9.14 16.39 -14.15
N LEU A 208 -10.12 16.02 -13.31
CA LEU A 208 -11.52 15.93 -13.73
C LEU A 208 -12.05 17.29 -14.16
N SER A 209 -11.83 18.35 -13.39
CA SER A 209 -12.24 19.72 -13.72
C SER A 209 -11.61 20.21 -15.03
N TRP A 210 -10.35 19.86 -15.28
CA TRP A 210 -9.68 20.18 -16.55
C TRP A 210 -10.30 19.43 -17.73
N SER A 211 -10.69 18.17 -17.52
CA SER A 211 -11.34 17.37 -18.56
C SER A 211 -12.70 17.94 -18.97
N GLU A 212 -13.46 18.48 -18.02
CA GLU A 212 -14.78 19.06 -18.30
C GLU A 212 -14.70 20.27 -19.23
N LYS A 213 -13.58 21.01 -19.21
CA LYS A 213 -13.31 22.16 -20.09
C LYS A 213 -12.86 21.76 -21.50
N ARG A 214 -12.49 20.49 -21.73
CA ARG A 214 -11.89 20.01 -22.99
C ARG A 214 -12.76 18.95 -23.69
N ARG A 215 -14.09 19.11 -23.67
CA ARG A 215 -14.97 18.13 -24.36
C ARG A 215 -14.90 18.19 -25.87
N ASP A 216 -14.77 19.37 -26.45
CA ASP A 216 -14.79 19.55 -27.90
C ASP A 216 -13.39 19.41 -28.53
N ALA A 217 -12.42 18.90 -27.76
CA ALA A 217 -11.06 18.71 -28.24
C ALA A 217 -10.98 17.50 -29.18
N ALA A 218 -10.33 17.68 -30.34
CA ALA A 218 -10.13 16.61 -31.32
C ALA A 218 -9.23 15.47 -30.80
N PHE A 219 -8.39 15.73 -29.79
CA PHE A 219 -7.50 14.75 -29.18
C PHE A 219 -7.79 14.63 -27.68
N LEU A 220 -8.12 13.41 -27.24
CA LEU A 220 -8.50 13.04 -25.86
C LEU A 220 -9.59 13.95 -25.27
N PRO A 221 -10.83 13.88 -25.78
CA PRO A 221 -11.93 14.70 -25.27
C PRO A 221 -12.41 14.23 -23.90
N GLY A 222 -12.61 15.19 -22.98
CA GLY A 222 -13.27 14.98 -21.69
C GLY A 222 -12.80 13.74 -20.93
N THR A 223 -13.74 12.83 -20.68
CA THR A 223 -13.54 11.60 -19.91
C THR A 223 -12.39 10.72 -20.43
N HIS A 224 -12.13 10.71 -21.75
CA HIS A 224 -11.00 9.95 -22.31
C HIS A 224 -9.66 10.45 -21.80
N MET A 225 -9.49 11.77 -21.61
CA MET A 225 -8.26 12.36 -21.08
C MET A 225 -7.96 11.86 -19.67
N VAL A 226 -8.99 11.81 -18.82
CA VAL A 226 -8.86 11.43 -17.40
C VAL A 226 -8.36 10.00 -17.27
N PHE A 227 -9.06 9.05 -17.89
CA PHE A 227 -8.69 7.63 -17.81
C PHE A 227 -7.39 7.32 -18.57
N THR A 228 -7.07 8.06 -19.63
CA THR A 228 -5.76 7.94 -20.31
C THR A 228 -4.62 8.40 -19.40
N LEU A 229 -4.78 9.52 -18.67
CA LEU A 229 -3.75 10.00 -17.76
C LEU A 229 -3.58 9.09 -16.54
N LEU A 230 -4.67 8.52 -16.02
CA LEU A 230 -4.59 7.45 -15.02
C LEU A 230 -3.82 6.23 -15.56
N ASN A 231 -4.10 5.81 -16.80
CA ASN A 231 -3.34 4.74 -17.46
C ASN A 231 -1.85 5.06 -17.62
N VAL A 232 -1.47 6.30 -17.88
CA VAL A 232 -0.04 6.69 -17.92
C VAL A 232 0.62 6.47 -16.56
N VAL A 233 -0.03 6.85 -15.46
CA VAL A 233 0.51 6.62 -14.10
C VAL A 233 0.59 5.12 -13.80
N GLU A 234 -0.42 4.34 -14.19
CA GLU A 234 -0.42 2.88 -14.04
C GLU A 234 0.72 2.23 -14.83
N ILE A 235 0.94 2.65 -16.08
CA ILE A 235 2.06 2.18 -16.92
C ILE A 235 3.40 2.52 -16.25
N VAL A 236 3.57 3.73 -15.72
CA VAL A 236 4.77 4.10 -14.96
C VAL A 236 4.94 3.17 -13.75
N GLY A 237 3.86 2.90 -13.00
CA GLY A 237 3.87 1.94 -11.89
C GLY A 237 4.35 0.54 -12.33
N VAL A 238 3.81 0.02 -13.43
CA VAL A 238 4.22 -1.27 -14.00
C VAL A 238 5.68 -1.24 -14.47
N LEU A 239 6.13 -0.18 -15.14
CA LEU A 239 7.51 -0.05 -15.60
C LEU A 239 8.50 -0.01 -14.42
N LEU A 240 8.14 0.64 -13.31
CA LEU A 240 8.96 0.63 -12.09
C LEU A 240 9.09 -0.78 -11.48
N THR A 241 8.17 -1.70 -11.77
CA THR A 241 8.35 -3.10 -11.33
C THR A 241 9.43 -3.86 -12.12
N LEU A 242 9.88 -3.34 -13.26
CA LEU A 242 10.88 -4.00 -14.11
C LEU A 242 12.29 -3.82 -13.54
N LYS A 243 13.18 -4.76 -13.89
CA LYS A 243 14.61 -4.61 -13.61
C LYS A 243 15.17 -3.49 -14.51
N PRO A 244 16.06 -2.62 -14.00
CA PRO A 244 16.81 -2.75 -12.74
C PRO A 244 16.17 -2.08 -11.50
N PHE A 245 14.99 -1.46 -11.63
CA PHE A 245 14.44 -0.63 -10.55
C PHE A 245 14.00 -1.46 -9.33
N LEU A 246 13.01 -2.35 -9.52
CA LEU A 246 12.52 -3.21 -8.45
C LEU A 246 13.45 -4.42 -8.29
N VAL A 247 14.17 -4.44 -7.16
CA VAL A 247 15.12 -5.49 -6.84
C VAL A 247 14.56 -6.35 -5.71
N GLU A 248 14.41 -7.65 -5.97
CA GLU A 248 14.07 -8.61 -4.93
C GLU A 248 15.34 -8.98 -4.13
N ARG A 249 15.19 -9.10 -2.80
CA ARG A 249 16.24 -9.68 -1.96
C ARG A 249 16.47 -11.12 -2.44
N LYS A 250 17.67 -11.42 -2.92
CA LYS A 250 18.09 -12.81 -3.14
C LYS A 250 18.21 -13.45 -1.76
N ASN A 251 17.43 -14.50 -1.52
CA ASN A 251 17.59 -15.36 -0.36
C ASN A 251 18.94 -16.07 -0.43
#